data_AF-A0A0F8WYJ3-F1
#
_entry.id   AF-A0A0F8WYJ3-F1
#
_cell.length_a   1.000
_cell.length_b   1.000
_cell.length_c   1.000
_cell.angle_alpha   90.00
_cell.angle_beta   90.00
_cell.angle_gamma   90.00
#
_symmetry.space_group_name_H-M   'P 1'
#
loop_
_entity.id
_entity.type
_entity.pdbx_description
1 polymer ?
#
loop_
_entity_poly.entity_id
_entity_poly.type
_entity_poly.pdbx_seq_one_letter_code
_entity_poly.pdbx_strand_id
1 'polypeptide(L)'
;MLGQAHLPPDPMPTSPPHAITAENSLRSRISEHVFPRVRRGLRAGFDFLTTLDQMRGLTRVSLDVGESAKLVDNFKADTAYFALAPPVGTSWNRAPGDIKPSWKWNTALETHPITGARVEYRQALSQVNWYMRQHHSRYGFLLTDRELVVFRRLDNNGNLELAHPVPFTRGGTVVQPQLTVLLAL
;
A
#
# COMPACT_ATOMS: atom_id res chain seq x y z
N MET A 1 -11.80 -10.74 -8.88
CA MET A 1 -12.74 -10.22 -9.90
C MET A 1 -12.44 -8.80 -10.37
N LEU A 2 -11.52 -8.03 -9.75
CA LEU A 2 -11.12 -6.69 -10.26
C LEU A 2 -10.26 -6.71 -11.54
N GLY A 3 -9.69 -7.87 -11.93
CA GLY A 3 -8.70 -7.99 -13.00
C GLY A 3 -9.24 -8.01 -14.44
N GLN A 4 -10.55 -7.83 -14.65
CA GLN A 4 -11.15 -7.81 -16.00
C GLN A 4 -11.38 -6.40 -16.54
N ALA A 5 -11.25 -5.36 -15.70
CA ALA A 5 -11.32 -3.98 -16.14
C ALA A 5 -9.99 -3.58 -16.78
N HIS A 6 -10.01 -3.27 -18.09
CA HIS A 6 -8.85 -2.78 -18.79
C HIS A 6 -8.82 -1.25 -18.75
N LEU A 7 -7.70 -0.69 -18.28
CA LEU A 7 -7.42 0.74 -18.31
C LEU A 7 -6.32 1.02 -19.33
N PRO A 8 -6.39 2.14 -20.08
CA PRO A 8 -5.27 2.59 -20.87
C PRO A 8 -4.04 2.79 -19.96
N PRO A 9 -2.83 2.45 -20.42
CA PRO A 9 -1.60 2.67 -19.65
C PRO A 9 -1.47 4.16 -19.32
N ASP A 10 -1.17 4.48 -18.06
CA ASP A 10 -0.77 5.84 -17.70
C ASP A 10 0.74 5.98 -17.91
N PRO A 11 1.20 6.75 -18.89
CA PRO A 11 2.62 6.84 -19.22
C PRO A 11 3.40 7.25 -17.98
N MET A 12 4.43 6.47 -17.65
CA MET A 12 5.42 6.92 -16.68
C MET A 12 6.19 8.09 -17.31
N PRO A 13 6.54 9.13 -16.54
CA PRO A 13 7.36 10.20 -17.06
C PRO A 13 8.67 9.62 -17.62
N THR A 14 9.02 10.05 -18.84
CA THR A 14 10.28 9.66 -19.49
C THR A 14 11.47 10.48 -19.01
N SER A 15 11.21 11.60 -18.32
CA SER A 15 12.23 12.38 -17.64
C SER A 15 12.84 11.56 -16.50
N PRO A 16 14.18 11.59 -16.30
CA PRO A 16 14.81 10.93 -15.18
C PRO A 16 14.16 11.36 -13.86
N PRO A 17 13.77 10.43 -12.98
CA PRO A 17 13.27 10.80 -11.67
C PRO A 17 14.37 11.55 -10.91
N HIS A 18 13.98 12.63 -10.23
CA HIS A 18 14.90 13.29 -9.30
C HIS A 18 15.34 12.30 -8.22
N ALA A 19 16.60 12.42 -7.78
CA ALA A 19 17.13 11.58 -6.72
C ALA A 19 16.26 11.67 -5.46
N ILE A 20 15.96 10.52 -4.87
CA ILE A 20 15.24 10.43 -3.59
C ILE A 20 16.27 10.62 -2.49
N THR A 21 16.35 11.84 -1.95
CA THR A 21 17.36 12.23 -0.96
C THR A 21 16.82 12.25 0.46
N ALA A 22 15.49 12.23 0.61
CA ALA A 22 14.82 12.34 1.90
C ALA A 22 13.46 11.63 1.90
N GLU A 23 12.94 11.34 3.09
CA GLU A 23 11.68 10.61 3.28
C GLU A 23 10.47 11.38 2.73
N ASN A 24 10.44 12.71 2.88
CA ASN A 24 9.41 13.56 2.27
C ASN A 24 9.47 13.55 0.74
N SER A 25 10.67 13.53 0.15
CA SER A 25 10.84 13.43 -1.30
C SER A 25 10.29 12.11 -1.83
N LEU A 26 10.52 11.00 -1.11
CA LEU A 26 9.94 9.70 -1.44
C LEU A 26 8.42 9.74 -1.38
N ARG A 27 7.85 10.20 -0.27
CA ARG A 27 6.39 10.31 -0.11
C ARG A 27 5.75 11.14 -1.22
N SER A 28 6.36 12.26 -1.58
CA SER A 28 5.91 13.10 -2.70
C SER A 28 5.89 12.34 -4.03
N ARG A 29 6.94 11.57 -4.35
CA ARG A 29 7.00 10.78 -5.60
C ARG A 29 6.00 9.63 -5.63
N ILE A 30 5.78 8.96 -4.49
CA ILE A 30 4.73 7.94 -4.38
C ILE A 30 3.35 8.58 -4.59
N SER A 31 3.06 9.72 -3.96
CA SER A 31 1.79 10.43 -4.18
C SER A 31 1.59 10.92 -5.61
N GLU A 32 2.67 11.29 -6.30
CA GLU A 32 2.64 11.76 -7.69
C GLU A 32 2.43 10.60 -8.69
N HIS A 33 3.17 9.50 -8.51
CA HIS A 33 3.22 8.45 -9.52
C HIS A 33 2.36 7.22 -9.19
N VAL A 34 2.24 6.85 -7.91
CA VAL A 34 1.55 5.61 -7.50
C VAL A 34 0.08 5.88 -7.19
N PHE A 35 -0.24 6.87 -6.33
CA PHE A 35 -1.61 7.06 -5.84
C PHE A 35 -2.65 7.31 -6.96
N PRO A 36 -2.40 8.13 -8.00
CA PRO A 36 -3.38 8.33 -9.07
C PRO A 36 -3.70 7.05 -9.82
N ARG A 37 -2.70 6.16 -9.99
CA ARG A 37 -2.86 4.88 -10.69
C ARG A 37 -3.70 3.91 -9.87
N VAL A 38 -3.39 3.74 -8.58
CA VAL A 38 -4.19 2.90 -7.66
C VAL A 38 -5.62 3.41 -7.57
N ARG A 39 -5.83 4.72 -7.38
CA ARG A 39 -7.17 5.32 -7.33
C ARG A 39 -7.98 5.08 -8.61
N ARG A 40 -7.37 5.24 -9.79
CA ARG A 40 -8.03 4.93 -11.07
C ARG A 40 -8.35 3.45 -11.20
N GLY A 41 -7.43 2.56 -10.81
CA GLY A 41 -7.64 1.12 -10.80
C GLY A 41 -8.81 0.70 -9.91
N LEU A 42 -8.82 1.17 -8.66
CA LEU A 42 -9.92 0.93 -7.72
C LEU A 42 -11.26 1.43 -8.30
N ARG A 43 -11.31 2.68 -8.78
CA ARG A 43 -12.53 3.26 -9.38
C ARG A 43 -13.03 2.40 -10.54
N ALA A 44 -12.16 2.10 -11.51
CA ALA A 44 -12.53 1.32 -12.69
C ALA A 44 -12.98 -0.10 -12.33
N GLY A 45 -12.30 -0.75 -11.39
CA GLY A 45 -12.67 -2.07 -10.92
C GLY A 45 -14.02 -2.08 -10.21
N PHE A 46 -14.28 -1.10 -9.33
CA PHE A 46 -15.60 -0.97 -8.69
C PHE A 46 -16.70 -0.58 -9.66
N ASP A 47 -16.43 0.27 -10.66
CA ASP A 47 -17.40 0.60 -11.72
C ASP A 47 -17.74 -0.64 -12.54
N PHE A 48 -16.74 -1.44 -12.92
CA PHE A 48 -16.96 -2.72 -13.60
C PHE A 48 -17.80 -3.68 -12.77
N LEU A 49 -17.49 -3.87 -11.47
CA LEU A 49 -18.31 -4.71 -10.58
C LEU A 49 -19.75 -4.20 -10.44
N THR A 50 -19.96 -2.88 -10.48
CA THR A 50 -21.31 -2.30 -10.53
C THR A 50 -22.05 -2.70 -11.80
N THR A 51 -21.40 -2.68 -12.98
CA THR A 51 -22.05 -3.10 -14.23
C THR A 51 -22.45 -4.57 -14.24
N LEU A 52 -21.77 -5.41 -13.44
CA LEU A 52 -22.07 -6.84 -13.30
C LEU A 52 -23.04 -7.17 -12.16
N ASP A 53 -23.57 -6.17 -11.45
CA ASP A 53 -24.37 -6.34 -10.22
C ASP A 53 -23.65 -7.17 -9.13
N GLN A 54 -22.32 -7.09 -9.09
CA GLN A 54 -21.45 -7.85 -8.17
C GLN A 54 -20.98 -7.03 -6.96
N MET A 55 -21.66 -5.93 -6.65
CA MET A 55 -21.31 -5.06 -5.52
C MET A 55 -21.88 -5.54 -4.18
N ARG A 56 -22.70 -6.60 -4.17
CA ARG A 56 -23.35 -7.10 -2.95
C ARG A 56 -22.32 -7.50 -1.89
N GLY A 57 -22.34 -6.84 -0.74
CA GLY A 57 -21.41 -7.07 0.36
C GLY A 57 -20.03 -6.41 0.21
N LEU A 58 -19.81 -5.63 -0.85
CA LEU A 58 -18.58 -4.89 -1.08
C LEU A 58 -18.75 -3.41 -0.73
N THR A 59 -17.67 -2.78 -0.28
CA THR A 59 -17.60 -1.33 -0.04
C THR A 59 -16.62 -0.72 -1.03
N ARG A 60 -17.04 0.33 -1.75
CA ARG A 60 -16.13 1.11 -2.59
C ARG A 60 -15.10 1.83 -1.72
N VAL A 61 -13.83 1.66 -2.04
CA VAL A 61 -12.71 2.30 -1.35
C VAL A 61 -11.84 3.10 -2.32
N SER A 62 -11.08 4.04 -1.77
CA SER A 62 -9.99 4.75 -2.45
C SER A 62 -8.73 4.72 -1.58
N LEU A 63 -7.59 5.02 -2.19
CA LEU A 63 -6.29 5.20 -1.54
C LEU A 63 -5.95 6.69 -1.48
N ASP A 64 -5.47 7.17 -0.33
CA ASP A 64 -4.80 8.47 -0.20
C ASP A 64 -3.91 8.48 1.06
N VAL A 65 -3.47 9.66 1.51
CA VAL A 65 -2.74 9.85 2.77
C VAL A 65 -3.53 9.38 3.99
N GLY A 66 -2.82 9.03 5.05
CA GLY A 66 -3.40 8.48 6.29
C GLY A 66 -4.60 9.22 6.87
N GLU A 67 -4.59 10.57 6.85
CA GLU A 67 -5.69 11.39 7.39
C GLU A 67 -6.99 11.28 6.60
N SER A 68 -6.98 10.64 5.44
CA SER A 68 -8.22 10.36 4.71
C SER A 68 -9.08 9.29 5.43
N ALA A 69 -8.48 8.53 6.34
CA ALA A 69 -9.17 7.66 7.29
C ALA A 69 -9.25 8.29 8.69
N LYS A 70 -10.08 7.69 9.55
CA LYS A 70 -10.19 8.03 10.97
C LYS A 70 -8.84 7.96 11.65
N LEU A 71 -8.50 8.97 12.44
CA LEU A 71 -7.35 8.94 13.35
C LEU A 71 -7.75 8.31 14.68
N VAL A 72 -6.93 7.40 15.21
CA VAL A 72 -7.13 6.76 16.51
C VAL A 72 -5.93 7.12 17.38
N ASP A 73 -6.20 7.77 18.52
CA ASP A 73 -5.18 8.27 19.46
C ASP A 73 -4.09 9.14 18.80
N ASN A 74 -4.46 9.90 17.76
CA ASN A 74 -3.58 10.75 16.95
C ASN A 74 -2.43 10.01 16.22
N PHE A 75 -2.49 8.69 16.14
CA PHE A 75 -1.57 7.92 15.31
C PHE A 75 -1.99 7.97 13.84
N LYS A 76 -1.01 8.17 12.96
CA LYS A 76 -1.20 8.35 11.52
C LYS A 76 -0.26 7.42 10.75
N ALA A 77 -0.83 6.52 9.96
CA ALA A 77 -0.11 5.82 8.91
C ALA A 77 0.19 6.77 7.74
N ASP A 78 1.21 6.51 6.91
CA ASP A 78 1.44 7.35 5.74
C ASP A 78 0.31 7.25 4.70
N THR A 79 -0.36 6.10 4.65
CA THR A 79 -1.39 5.79 3.63
C THR A 79 -2.66 5.20 4.24
N ALA A 80 -3.79 5.40 3.57
CA ALA A 80 -5.08 4.85 3.96
C ALA A 80 -5.92 4.37 2.78
N TYR A 81 -6.48 3.17 2.93
CA TYR A 81 -7.63 2.72 2.15
C TYR A 81 -8.90 3.05 2.94
N PHE A 82 -9.75 3.93 2.42
CA PHE A 82 -10.93 4.41 3.14
C PHE A 82 -12.19 4.27 2.27
N ALA A 83 -13.33 4.08 2.92
CA ALA A 83 -14.61 4.03 2.23
C ALA A 83 -15.00 5.41 1.70
N LEU A 84 -15.53 5.47 0.48
CA LEU A 84 -15.93 6.73 -0.17
C LEU A 84 -17.30 7.26 0.26
N ALA A 85 -18.15 6.44 0.86
CA ALA A 85 -19.50 6.84 1.26
C ALA A 85 -19.55 7.73 2.52
N PRO A 86 -18.78 7.45 3.59
CA PRO A 86 -18.70 8.35 4.75
C PRO A 86 -17.89 9.62 4.45
N PRO A 87 -18.02 10.67 5.28
CA PRO A 87 -17.14 11.83 5.20
C PRO A 87 -15.66 11.45 5.32
N VAL A 88 -14.79 12.19 4.61
CA VAL A 88 -13.33 12.00 4.69
C VAL A 88 -12.86 12.10 6.14
N GLY A 89 -11.92 11.24 6.53
CA GLY A 89 -11.39 11.21 7.90
C GLY A 89 -12.29 10.54 8.93
N THR A 90 -13.40 9.90 8.53
CA THR A 90 -14.30 9.20 9.46
C THR A 90 -14.32 7.67 9.30
N SER A 91 -13.93 7.17 8.12
CA SER A 91 -13.91 5.74 7.82
C SER A 91 -12.69 5.05 8.43
N TRP A 92 -12.83 3.79 8.86
CA TRP A 92 -11.68 2.96 9.27
C TRP A 92 -10.70 2.77 8.10
N ASN A 93 -9.40 2.80 8.39
CA ASN A 93 -8.37 2.47 7.42
C ASN A 93 -8.37 0.95 7.15
N ARG A 94 -8.78 0.55 5.95
CA ARG A 94 -8.96 -0.84 5.52
C ARG A 94 -7.66 -1.57 5.21
N ALA A 95 -6.58 -0.83 5.00
CA ALA A 95 -5.23 -1.36 4.83
C ALA A 95 -4.20 -0.24 5.12
N PRO A 96 -3.86 -0.03 6.40
CA PRO A 96 -2.83 0.94 6.77
C PRO A 96 -1.48 0.56 6.16
N GLY A 97 -0.74 1.53 5.65
CA GLY A 97 0.60 1.31 5.15
C GLY A 97 1.52 2.49 5.38
N ASP A 98 2.80 2.18 5.56
CA ASP A 98 3.86 3.17 5.76
C ASP A 98 4.84 3.18 4.57
N ILE A 99 5.37 4.36 4.28
CA ILE A 99 6.34 4.60 3.23
C ILE A 99 7.70 4.82 3.88
N LYS A 100 8.67 3.99 3.53
CA LYS A 100 10.05 4.09 4.06
C LYS A 100 11.06 4.11 2.93
N PRO A 101 12.10 4.95 3.00
CA PRO A 101 13.21 4.83 2.08
C PRO A 101 13.90 3.48 2.22
N SER A 102 14.35 2.92 1.10
CA SER A 102 14.97 1.59 1.04
C SER A 102 16.26 1.50 1.85
N TRP A 103 16.93 2.63 2.09
CA TRP A 103 18.10 2.72 2.96
C TRP A 103 17.77 2.70 4.46
N LYS A 104 16.49 2.93 4.85
CA LYS A 104 15.99 2.76 6.22
C LYS A 104 15.32 1.41 6.43
N TRP A 105 14.62 0.92 5.42
CA TRP A 105 13.88 -0.34 5.51
C TRP A 105 13.84 -1.07 4.17
N ASN A 106 14.19 -2.36 4.17
CA ASN A 106 14.00 -3.29 3.07
C ASN A 106 14.02 -4.73 3.62
N THR A 107 13.57 -5.72 2.85
CA THR A 107 13.50 -7.12 3.31
C THR A 107 14.87 -7.74 3.58
N ALA A 108 15.95 -7.25 2.95
CA ALA A 108 17.30 -7.73 3.24
C ALA A 108 17.75 -7.38 4.68
N LEU A 109 17.07 -6.43 5.34
CA LEU A 109 17.33 -6.12 6.75
C LEU A 109 16.89 -7.23 7.72
N GLU A 110 16.01 -8.14 7.31
CA GLU A 110 15.48 -9.23 8.15
C GLU A 110 16.59 -10.11 8.73
N THR A 111 17.56 -10.47 7.88
CA THR A 111 18.66 -11.38 8.19
C THR A 111 20.01 -10.65 8.28
N HIS A 112 20.01 -9.32 8.26
CA HIS A 112 21.22 -8.50 8.26
C HIS A 112 22.10 -8.80 9.48
N PRO A 113 23.45 -8.87 9.36
CA PRO A 113 24.33 -9.24 10.48
C PRO A 113 24.29 -8.28 11.67
N ILE A 114 24.07 -6.99 11.42
CA ILE A 114 23.95 -5.96 12.46
C ILE A 114 22.58 -6.05 13.15
N THR A 115 22.57 -6.23 14.48
CA THR A 115 21.35 -6.32 15.29
C THR A 115 20.45 -5.09 15.16
N GLY A 116 21.01 -3.89 15.15
CA GLY A 116 20.25 -2.65 14.96
C GLY A 116 19.43 -2.65 13.66
N ALA A 117 19.99 -3.15 12.56
CA ALA A 117 19.26 -3.25 11.29
C ALA A 117 18.06 -4.20 11.36
N ARG A 118 18.21 -5.33 12.07
CA ARG A 118 17.09 -6.27 12.31
C ARG A 118 16.03 -5.68 13.24
N VAL A 119 16.41 -4.79 14.16
CA VAL A 119 15.47 -4.05 15.02
C VAL A 119 14.67 -3.06 14.19
N GLU A 120 15.32 -2.23 13.37
CA GLU A 120 14.66 -1.30 12.43
C GLU A 120 13.68 -2.03 11.50
N TYR A 121 14.09 -3.21 10.98
CA TYR A 121 13.21 -4.06 10.18
C TYR A 121 11.90 -4.39 10.90
N ARG A 122 12.00 -4.87 12.16
CA ARG A 122 10.82 -5.24 12.97
C ARG A 122 10.03 -4.03 13.45
N GLN A 123 10.69 -2.89 13.68
CA GLN A 123 10.05 -1.68 14.17
C GLN A 123 9.06 -1.09 13.16
N ALA A 124 9.41 -1.07 11.87
CA ALA A 124 8.45 -0.62 10.85
C ALA A 124 7.24 -1.56 10.74
N LEU A 125 7.48 -2.88 10.84
CA LEU A 125 6.40 -3.87 10.84
C LEU A 125 5.48 -3.73 12.06
N SER A 126 6.05 -3.54 13.26
CA SER A 126 5.28 -3.36 14.48
C SER A 126 4.47 -2.06 14.48
N GLN A 127 5.02 -0.99 13.88
CA GLN A 127 4.32 0.27 13.68
C GLN A 127 3.07 0.10 12.82
N VAL A 128 3.18 -0.52 11.64
CA VAL A 128 2.00 -0.76 10.79
C VAL A 128 1.02 -1.73 11.46
N ASN A 129 1.53 -2.76 12.16
CA ASN A 129 0.68 -3.70 12.89
C ASN A 129 -0.14 -3.02 13.99
N TRP A 130 0.44 -2.02 14.66
CA TRP A 130 -0.28 -1.18 15.62
C TRP A 130 -1.44 -0.44 14.95
N TYR A 131 -1.21 0.21 13.81
CA TYR A 131 -2.28 0.87 13.04
C TYR A 131 -3.35 -0.14 12.60
N MET A 132 -2.94 -1.31 12.12
CA MET A 132 -3.87 -2.36 11.73
C MET A 132 -4.76 -2.77 12.91
N ARG A 133 -4.22 -2.84 14.14
CA ARG A 133 -4.99 -3.16 15.34
C ARG A 133 -6.01 -2.06 15.64
N GLN A 134 -5.58 -0.79 15.60
CA GLN A 134 -6.44 0.37 15.84
C GLN A 134 -7.60 0.45 14.83
N HIS A 135 -7.36 0.07 13.57
CA HIS A 135 -8.36 0.14 12.51
C HIS A 135 -9.10 -1.19 12.25
N HIS A 136 -8.87 -2.21 13.06
CA HIS A 136 -9.41 -3.55 12.85
C HIS A 136 -9.11 -4.13 11.46
N SER A 137 -8.03 -3.66 10.82
CA SER A 137 -7.62 -4.14 9.51
C SER A 137 -6.93 -5.49 9.64
N ARG A 138 -7.17 -6.39 8.69
CA ARG A 138 -6.45 -7.66 8.57
C ARG A 138 -5.15 -7.52 7.78
N TYR A 139 -5.08 -6.55 6.86
CA TYR A 139 -3.96 -6.38 5.94
C TYR A 139 -3.30 -5.01 6.14
N GLY A 140 -2.00 -4.97 5.91
CA GLY A 140 -1.19 -3.76 5.90
C GLY A 140 -0.01 -3.95 4.97
N PHE A 141 0.75 -2.89 4.75
CA PHE A 141 1.91 -2.96 3.87
C PHE A 141 2.99 -1.96 4.22
N LEU A 142 4.19 -2.23 3.74
CA LEU A 142 5.30 -1.29 3.66
C LEU A 142 5.67 -1.07 2.20
N LEU A 143 5.84 0.19 1.83
CA LEU A 143 6.22 0.60 0.49
C LEU A 143 7.53 1.39 0.54
N THR A 144 8.46 1.05 -0.33
CA THR A 144 9.76 1.74 -0.45
C THR A 144 9.98 2.24 -1.87
N ASP A 145 11.13 2.84 -2.17
CA ASP A 145 11.57 3.12 -3.55
C ASP A 145 12.00 1.86 -4.34
N ARG A 146 12.05 0.69 -3.68
CA ARG A 146 12.51 -0.57 -4.31
C ARG A 146 11.46 -1.64 -4.38
N GLU A 147 10.63 -1.75 -3.35
CA GLU A 147 9.72 -2.87 -3.16
C GLU A 147 8.46 -2.50 -2.38
N LEU A 148 7.42 -3.29 -2.61
CA LEU A 148 6.22 -3.39 -1.80
C LEU A 148 6.21 -4.72 -1.05
N VAL A 149 5.93 -4.66 0.25
CA VAL A 149 5.73 -5.84 1.09
C VAL A 149 4.36 -5.75 1.74
N VAL A 150 3.45 -6.64 1.33
CA VAL A 150 2.12 -6.78 1.92
C VAL A 150 2.16 -7.86 2.98
N PHE A 151 1.43 -7.65 4.07
CA PHE A 151 1.34 -8.63 5.15
C PHE A 151 -0.07 -8.71 5.72
N ARG A 152 -0.39 -9.88 6.29
CA ARG A 152 -1.62 -10.12 7.04
C ARG A 152 -1.33 -10.29 8.53
N ARG A 153 -2.16 -9.68 9.37
CA ARG A 153 -2.15 -9.95 10.81
C ARG A 153 -2.81 -11.30 11.07
N LEU A 154 -2.13 -12.14 11.86
CA LEU A 154 -2.59 -13.48 12.20
C LEU A 154 -3.39 -13.47 13.51
N ASP A 155 -3.00 -12.64 14.47
CA ASP A 155 -3.60 -12.57 15.80
C ASP A 155 -3.41 -11.18 16.46
N ASN A 156 -3.78 -11.06 17.74
CA ASN A 156 -3.59 -9.83 18.52
C ASN A 156 -2.26 -9.78 19.29
N ASN A 157 -1.38 -10.77 19.11
CA ASN A 157 -0.09 -10.90 19.82
C ASN A 157 1.07 -10.33 19.02
N GLY A 158 0.80 -9.76 17.84
CA GLY A 158 1.81 -9.13 17.00
C GLY A 158 2.29 -9.98 15.84
N ASN A 159 1.75 -11.19 15.66
CA ASN A 159 2.21 -12.09 14.60
C ASN A 159 1.70 -11.64 13.22
N LEU A 160 2.63 -11.57 12.27
CA LEU A 160 2.38 -11.20 10.88
C LEU A 160 2.83 -12.34 9.96
N GLU A 161 2.06 -12.59 8.90
CA GLU A 161 2.54 -13.34 7.74
C GLU A 161 2.81 -12.36 6.60
N LEU A 162 4.04 -12.38 6.09
CA LEU A 162 4.51 -11.50 5.03
C LEU A 162 4.45 -12.21 3.68
N ALA A 163 3.95 -11.52 2.66
CA ALA A 163 4.08 -11.96 1.27
C ALA A 163 5.51 -11.71 0.77
N HIS A 164 5.89 -12.41 -0.31
CA HIS A 164 7.15 -12.12 -1.00
C HIS A 164 7.18 -10.67 -1.51
N PRO A 165 8.33 -9.98 -1.41
CA PRO A 165 8.46 -8.60 -1.88
C PRO A 165 8.17 -8.49 -3.38
N VAL A 166 7.42 -7.46 -3.74
CA VAL A 166 7.12 -7.09 -5.13
C VAL A 166 8.02 -5.91 -5.50
N PRO A 167 9.11 -6.12 -6.27
CA PRO A 167 9.98 -5.03 -6.68
C PRO A 167 9.29 -4.16 -7.73
N PHE A 168 9.64 -2.86 -7.79
CA PHE A 168 9.13 -1.94 -8.83
C PHE A 168 9.51 -2.37 -10.25
N THR A 169 10.60 -3.11 -10.40
CA THR A 169 11.04 -3.67 -11.68
C THR A 169 10.23 -4.88 -12.14
N ARG A 170 9.33 -5.40 -11.29
CA ARG A 170 8.45 -6.52 -11.66
C ARG A 170 7.40 -6.04 -12.65
N GLY A 171 7.31 -6.73 -13.79
CA GLY A 171 6.32 -6.51 -14.84
C GLY A 171 5.83 -7.84 -15.40
N GLY A 172 4.58 -7.89 -15.83
CA GLY A 172 3.99 -9.02 -16.54
C GLY A 172 3.67 -8.68 -17.98
N THR A 173 3.51 -9.71 -18.81
CA THR A 173 2.94 -9.56 -20.15
C THR A 173 1.47 -9.98 -20.13
N VAL A 174 0.74 -9.74 -21.22
CA VAL A 174 -0.64 -10.24 -21.36
C VAL A 174 -0.70 -11.77 -21.25
N VAL A 175 0.32 -12.46 -21.78
CA VAL A 175 0.41 -13.93 -21.78
C VAL A 175 0.87 -14.47 -20.43
N GLN A 176 1.72 -13.72 -19.72
CA GLN A 176 2.23 -14.08 -18.40
C GLN A 176 2.04 -12.90 -17.44
N PRO A 177 0.80 -12.69 -16.95
CA PRO A 177 0.54 -11.61 -16.02
C PRO A 177 1.32 -11.83 -14.72
N GLN A 178 1.87 -10.75 -14.18
CA GLN A 178 2.56 -10.74 -12.90
C GLN A 178 1.98 -9.64 -12.03
N LEU A 179 1.95 -9.89 -10.72
CA LEU A 179 1.58 -8.87 -9.75
C LEU A 179 2.67 -7.79 -9.73
N THR A 180 2.30 -6.54 -10.01
CA THR A 180 3.19 -5.36 -9.92
C THR A 180 2.85 -4.54 -8.69
N VAL A 181 3.72 -3.61 -8.28
CA VAL A 181 3.43 -2.71 -7.14
C VAL A 181 2.10 -1.98 -7.33
N LEU A 182 1.81 -1.53 -8.55
CA LEU A 182 0.58 -0.79 -8.87
C LEU A 182 -0.69 -1.64 -8.85
N LEU A 183 -0.57 -2.97 -9.00
CA LEU A 183 -1.71 -3.89 -8.94
C LEU A 183 -1.87 -4.55 -7.57
N ALA A 184 -0.78 -4.59 -6.79
CA ALA A 184 -0.76 -5.13 -5.44
C ALA A 184 -1.27 -4.16 -4.39
N LEU A 185 -1.17 -2.85 -4.68
CA LEU A 185 -1.82 -1.77 -3.95
C LEU A 185 -3.25 -1.58 -4.45
#